data_AF-A0A359EB51-F1
#
_entry.id   AF-A0A359EB51-F1
#
_cell.length_a   1.000
_cell.length_b   1.000
_cell.length_c   1.000
_cell.angle_alpha   90.00
_cell.angle_beta   90.00
_cell.angle_gamma   90.00
#
_symmetry.space_group_name_H-M   'P 1'
#
loop_
_entity.id
_entity.type
_entity.pdbx_description
1 polymer ?
#
loop_
_entity_poly.entity_id
_entity_poly.type
_entity_poly.pdbx_seq_one_letter_code
_entity_poly.pdbx_strand_id
1 'polypeptide(L)'
;MELSTAHQLIIIPLAVKRQAIGVLELEYYDEIRKPTSEELTLVMTLANQAAIALENARLYEEQRETAEQLREVDTLKSQFLANMSHELRTPLNSIIGFSRVIMKGIDGPVSDLQQQDLSAIYNAGQHLLTMINDILDISKIEAGKM
;
A
#
# COMPACT_ATOMS: atom_id res chain seq x y z
N MET A 1 -15.02 38.73 31.12
CA MET A 1 -15.75 38.04 30.04
C MET A 1 -16.73 37.12 30.74
N GLU A 2 -17.94 37.61 31.00
CA GLU A 2 -18.98 36.80 31.66
C GLU A 2 -19.39 35.68 30.71
N LEU A 3 -19.26 34.44 31.17
CA LEU A 3 -19.83 33.29 30.48
C LEU A 3 -21.36 33.40 30.65
N SER A 4 -22.04 33.82 29.59
CA SER A 4 -23.49 33.71 29.46
C SER A 4 -23.87 32.24 29.68
N THR A 5 -24.72 31.96 30.68
CA THR A 5 -25.15 30.60 31.00
C THR A 5 -26.18 30.14 29.96
N ALA A 6 -25.90 29.05 29.23
CA ALA A 6 -26.89 28.46 28.32
C ALA A 6 -28.14 28.05 29.14
N HIS A 7 -29.31 28.55 28.75
CA HIS A 7 -30.57 28.25 29.44
C HIS A 7 -31.19 26.92 28.97
N GLN A 8 -30.81 26.45 27.77
CA GLN A 8 -31.27 25.19 27.21
C GLN A 8 -30.22 24.59 26.26
N LEU A 9 -29.99 23.28 26.38
CA LEU A 9 -29.07 22.50 25.56
C LEU A 9 -29.83 21.38 24.84
N ILE A 10 -29.59 21.24 23.53
CA ILE A 10 -30.08 20.12 22.74
C ILE A 10 -28.89 19.39 22.15
N ILE A 11 -28.78 18.10 22.45
CA ILE A 11 -27.73 17.23 21.94
C ILE A 11 -28.34 16.32 20.88
N ILE A 12 -27.77 16.35 19.68
CA ILE A 12 -28.24 15.58 18.54
C ILE A 12 -27.11 14.66 18.10
N PRO A 13 -27.31 13.33 18.10
CA PRO A 13 -26.25 12.42 17.68
C PRO A 13 -26.00 12.57 16.18
N LEU A 14 -24.73 12.69 15.81
CA LEU A 14 -24.30 12.49 14.43
C LEU A 14 -24.13 10.98 14.27
N ALA A 15 -25.08 10.31 13.63
CA ALA A 15 -25.10 8.85 13.54
C ALA A 15 -25.13 8.33 12.11
N VAL A 16 -24.34 7.28 11.86
CA VAL A 16 -24.30 6.54 10.59
C VAL A 16 -24.49 5.05 10.91
N LYS A 17 -25.37 4.35 10.17
CA LYS A 17 -25.65 2.90 10.35
C LYS A 17 -25.84 2.47 11.81
N ARG A 18 -26.58 3.27 12.60
CA ARG A 18 -26.88 3.08 14.04
C ARG A 18 -25.71 3.28 15.00
N GLN A 19 -24.57 3.80 14.53
CA GLN A 19 -23.44 4.16 15.38
C GLN A 19 -23.29 5.68 15.42
N ALA A 20 -23.23 6.26 16.62
CA ALA A 20 -22.91 7.67 16.79
C ALA A 20 -21.41 7.87 16.56
N ILE A 21 -21.08 8.75 15.62
CA ILE A 21 -19.71 9.17 15.28
C ILE A 21 -19.34 10.51 15.92
N GLY A 22 -20.32 11.20 16.50
CA GLY A 22 -20.16 12.48 17.18
C GLY A 22 -21.49 13.03 17.68
N VAL A 23 -21.45 14.27 18.15
CA VAL A 23 -22.64 15.01 18.61
C VAL A 23 -22.65 16.41 18.02
N LEU A 24 -23.84 16.90 17.70
CA LEU A 24 -24.12 18.30 17.44
C LEU A 24 -24.80 18.88 18.67
N GLU A 25 -24.19 19.90 19.25
CA GLU A 25 -24.73 20.62 20.41
C GLU A 25 -25.35 21.93 19.94
N LEU A 26 -26.60 22.17 20.34
CA LEU A 26 -27.28 23.44 20.15
C LEU A 26 -27.53 24.07 21.50
N GLU A 27 -26.90 25.22 21.73
CA GLU A 27 -27.04 26.02 22.94
C GLU A 27 -27.93 27.23 22.67
N TYR A 28 -28.95 27.41 23.51
CA TYR A 28 -29.85 28.56 23.46
C TYR A 28 -29.60 29.44 24.68
N TYR A 29 -29.35 30.73 24.43
CA TYR A 29 -29.02 31.71 25.47
C TYR A 29 -30.19 32.66 25.81
N ASP A 30 -31.22 32.74 24.95
CA ASP A 30 -32.46 33.52 25.17
C ASP A 30 -33.51 32.73 26.01
N GLU A 31 -34.73 33.27 26.18
CA GLU A 31 -35.83 32.65 26.95
C GLU A 31 -36.02 31.15 26.64
N ILE A 32 -36.37 30.37 27.68
CA ILE A 32 -36.61 28.92 27.58
C ILE A 32 -37.75 28.65 26.59
N ARG A 33 -37.39 28.24 25.36
CA ARG A 33 -38.35 27.92 24.28
C ARG A 33 -38.24 26.45 23.90
N LYS A 34 -39.37 25.76 23.92
CA LYS A 34 -39.45 24.41 23.33
C LYS A 34 -39.38 24.51 21.81
N PRO A 35 -38.39 23.87 21.14
CA PRO A 35 -38.34 23.84 19.69
C PRO A 35 -39.60 23.19 19.13
N THR A 36 -40.02 23.65 17.95
CA THR A 36 -41.14 23.02 17.25
C THR A 36 -40.73 21.68 16.67
N SER A 37 -41.71 20.87 16.30
CA SER A 37 -41.45 19.61 15.61
C SER A 37 -40.76 19.83 14.26
N GLU A 38 -41.10 20.89 13.50
CA GLU A 38 -40.42 21.17 12.22
C GLU A 38 -38.94 21.53 12.42
N GLU A 39 -38.62 22.33 13.44
CA GLU A 39 -37.24 22.69 13.78
C GLU A 39 -36.42 21.46 14.16
N LEU A 40 -36.97 20.59 15.01
CA LEU A 40 -36.32 19.34 15.38
C LEU A 40 -36.12 18.43 14.16
N THR A 41 -37.13 18.30 13.29
CA THR A 41 -37.02 17.53 12.04
C THR A 41 -35.94 18.10 11.13
N LEU A 42 -35.87 19.42 10.97
CA LEU A 42 -34.85 20.07 10.16
C LEU A 42 -33.44 19.79 10.71
N VAL A 43 -33.23 20.01 12.01
CA VAL A 43 -31.91 19.81 12.61
C VAL A 43 -31.52 18.35 12.60
N MET A 44 -32.42 17.41 12.90
CA MET A 44 -32.14 15.98 12.75
C MET A 44 -31.77 15.61 11.31
N THR A 45 -32.43 16.21 10.31
CA THR A 45 -32.10 15.98 8.90
C THR A 45 -30.70 16.48 8.57
N LEU A 46 -30.35 17.69 9.00
CA LEU A 46 -29.03 18.28 8.81
C LEU A 46 -27.95 17.50 9.56
N ALA A 47 -28.22 17.07 10.79
CA ALA A 47 -27.32 16.25 11.60
C ALA A 47 -27.04 14.90 10.92
N ASN A 48 -28.07 14.25 10.37
CA ASN A 48 -27.89 13.01 9.61
C ASN A 48 -27.06 13.22 8.34
N GLN A 49 -27.31 14.29 7.58
CA GLN A 49 -26.50 14.61 6.39
C GLN A 49 -25.05 14.94 6.74
N ALA A 50 -24.83 15.72 7.80
CA ALA A 50 -23.50 16.04 8.31
C ALA A 50 -22.77 14.78 8.78
N ALA A 51 -23.44 13.88 9.48
CA ALA A 51 -22.87 12.61 9.92
C ALA A 51 -22.39 11.76 8.74
N ILE A 52 -23.21 11.64 7.68
CA ILE A 52 -22.84 10.92 6.46
C ILE A 52 -21.64 11.59 5.78
N ALA A 53 -21.65 12.92 5.65
CA ALA A 53 -20.56 13.65 5.00
C ALA A 53 -19.23 13.52 5.76
N LEU A 54 -19.27 13.62 7.10
CA LEU A 54 -18.09 13.45 7.96
C LEU A 54 -17.53 12.03 7.87
N GLU A 55 -18.38 11.00 7.89
CA GLU A 55 -17.92 9.62 7.76
C GLU A 55 -17.34 9.35 6.37
N ASN A 56 -17.94 9.88 5.31
CA ASN A 56 -17.39 9.77 3.96
C ASN A 56 -16.03 10.46 3.83
N ALA A 57 -15.86 11.65 4.41
CA ALA A 57 -14.58 12.36 4.40
C ALA A 57 -13.51 11.57 5.17
N ARG A 58 -13.86 11.00 6.34
CA ARG A 58 -12.97 10.16 7.14
C ARG A 58 -12.54 8.90 6.37
N LEU A 59 -13.51 8.18 5.78
CA LEU A 59 -13.24 6.98 4.99
C LEU A 59 -12.39 7.29 3.75
N TYR A 60 -12.65 8.43 3.10
CA TYR A 60 -11.87 8.86 1.95
C TYR A 60 -10.41 9.15 2.34
N GLU A 61 -10.19 9.82 3.46
CA GLU A 61 -8.83 10.10 3.95
C GLU A 61 -8.10 8.81 4.31
N GLU A 62 -8.76 7.87 5.01
CA GLU A 62 -8.20 6.55 5.34
C GLU A 62 -7.84 5.75 4.06
N GLN A 63 -8.71 5.79 3.04
CA GLN A 63 -8.42 5.18 1.74
C GLN A 63 -7.24 5.85 1.04
N ARG A 64 -7.14 7.19 1.13
CA ARG A 64 -6.05 7.96 0.52
C ARG A 64 -4.71 7.64 1.15
N GLU A 65 -4.64 7.61 2.49
CA GLU A 65 -3.44 7.24 3.25
C GLU A 65 -3.02 5.80 2.94
N THR A 66 -3.96 4.86 2.93
CA THR A 66 -3.68 3.45 2.57
C THR A 66 -3.16 3.33 1.14
N ALA A 67 -3.73 4.07 0.19
CA ALA A 67 -3.28 4.07 -1.20
C ALA A 67 -1.87 4.67 -1.34
N GLU A 68 -1.53 5.70 -0.57
CA GLU A 68 -0.19 6.29 -0.56
C GLU A 68 0.85 5.31 0.00
N GLN A 69 0.56 4.67 1.14
CA GLN A 69 1.43 3.63 1.71
C GLN A 69 1.65 2.46 0.74
N LEU A 70 0.59 2.03 0.04
CA LEU A 70 0.70 0.94 -0.94
C LEU A 70 1.62 1.32 -2.12
N ARG A 71 1.56 2.58 -2.59
CA ARG A 71 2.47 3.06 -3.65
C ARG A 71 3.92 3.11 -3.19
N GLU A 72 4.16 3.50 -1.93
CA GLU A 72 5.51 3.50 -1.36
C GLU A 72 6.06 2.08 -1.28
N VAL A 73 5.28 1.13 -0.76
CA VAL A 73 5.64 -0.28 -0.69
C VAL A 73 5.93 -0.86 -2.08
N ASP A 74 5.10 -0.55 -3.08
CA ASP A 74 5.31 -1.01 -4.46
C ASP A 74 6.60 -0.45 -5.07
N THR A 75 6.90 0.82 -4.78
CA THR A 75 8.15 1.47 -5.19
C THR A 75 9.36 0.78 -4.55
N LEU A 76 9.31 0.51 -3.25
CA LEU A 76 10.37 -0.18 -2.52
C LEU A 76 10.55 -1.63 -3.01
N LYS A 77 9.46 -2.36 -3.26
CA LYS A 77 9.46 -3.71 -3.86
C LYS A 77 10.18 -3.68 -5.22
N SER A 78 9.80 -2.74 -6.08
CA SER A 78 10.40 -2.58 -7.41
C SER A 78 11.91 -2.29 -7.34
N GLN A 79 12.33 -1.38 -6.46
CA GLN A 79 13.75 -1.04 -6.25
C GLN A 79 14.53 -2.23 -5.71
N PHE A 80 13.99 -2.93 -4.72
CA PHE A 80 14.59 -4.13 -4.16
C PHE A 80 14.84 -5.20 -5.22
N LEU A 81 13.82 -5.52 -6.02
CA LEU A 81 13.94 -6.54 -7.08
C LEU A 81 14.95 -6.14 -8.15
N ALA A 82 14.98 -4.87 -8.55
CA ALA A 82 15.98 -4.34 -9.47
C ALA A 82 17.41 -4.51 -8.92
N ASN A 83 17.64 -4.08 -7.68
CA ASN A 83 18.96 -4.15 -7.04
C ASN A 83 19.42 -5.59 -6.87
N MET A 84 18.57 -6.47 -6.32
CA MET A 84 18.90 -7.89 -6.14
C MET A 84 19.21 -8.57 -7.46
N SER A 85 18.49 -8.24 -8.53
CA SER A 85 18.77 -8.82 -9.85
C SER A 85 20.13 -8.39 -10.39
N HIS A 86 20.53 -7.13 -10.19
CA HIS A 86 21.87 -6.67 -10.54
C HIS A 86 22.96 -7.38 -9.72
N GLU A 87 22.76 -7.50 -8.41
CA GLU A 87 23.70 -8.17 -7.51
C GLU A 87 23.83 -9.66 -7.80
N LEU A 88 22.77 -10.34 -8.23
CA LEU A 88 22.80 -11.76 -8.57
C LEU A 88 23.38 -12.03 -9.97
N ARG A 89 23.17 -11.13 -10.94
CA ARG A 89 23.72 -11.27 -12.31
C ARG A 89 25.24 -11.34 -12.30
N THR A 90 25.91 -10.54 -11.47
CA THR A 90 27.38 -10.50 -11.41
C THR A 90 28.01 -11.85 -11.00
N PRO A 91 27.69 -12.46 -9.84
CA PRO A 91 28.22 -13.76 -9.46
C PRO A 91 27.77 -14.88 -10.39
N LEU A 92 26.54 -14.85 -10.92
CA LEU A 92 26.08 -15.84 -11.92
C LEU A 92 26.90 -15.77 -13.21
N ASN A 93 27.14 -14.57 -13.74
CA ASN A 93 27.98 -14.40 -14.92
C ASN A 93 29.41 -14.91 -14.69
N SER A 94 29.96 -14.74 -13.48
CA SER A 94 31.25 -15.32 -13.11
C SER A 94 31.20 -16.86 -13.07
N ILE A 95 30.18 -17.47 -12.44
CA ILE A 95 30.01 -18.93 -12.39
C ILE A 95 29.88 -19.51 -13.81
N ILE A 96 29.06 -18.89 -14.65
CA ILE A 96 28.84 -19.28 -16.05
C ILE A 96 30.13 -19.09 -16.87
N GLY A 97 30.84 -17.99 -16.64
CA GLY A 97 32.10 -17.67 -17.30
C GLY A 97 33.20 -18.68 -16.97
N PHE A 98 33.45 -18.91 -15.68
CA PHE A 98 34.48 -19.86 -15.23
C PHE A 98 34.15 -21.30 -15.61
N SER A 99 32.90 -21.75 -15.45
CA SER A 99 32.50 -23.09 -15.91
C SER A 99 32.77 -23.27 -17.40
N ARG A 100 32.46 -22.26 -18.23
CA ARG A 100 32.73 -22.29 -19.67
C ARG A 100 34.23 -22.30 -19.99
N VAL A 101 35.06 -21.54 -19.26
CA VAL A 101 36.52 -21.51 -19.47
C VAL A 101 37.12 -22.88 -19.17
N ILE A 102 36.75 -23.48 -18.04
CA ILE A 102 37.24 -24.79 -17.62
C ILE A 102 36.76 -25.89 -18.60
N MET A 103 35.49 -25.89 -19.00
CA MET A 103 34.94 -26.83 -19.99
C MET A 103 35.60 -26.75 -21.37
N LYS A 104 36.14 -25.58 -21.74
CA LYS A 104 36.87 -25.40 -23.01
C LYS A 104 38.32 -25.90 -22.94
N GLY A 105 38.76 -26.39 -21.78
CA GLY A 105 40.11 -26.87 -21.57
C GLY A 105 41.16 -25.75 -21.55
N ILE A 106 40.75 -24.48 -21.38
CA ILE A 106 41.66 -23.33 -21.38
C ILE A 106 42.62 -23.39 -20.19
N ASP A 107 42.12 -23.82 -19.03
CA ASP A 107 42.91 -23.99 -17.80
C ASP A 107 43.49 -25.42 -17.65
N GLY A 108 43.42 -26.22 -18.73
CA GLY A 108 43.89 -27.61 -18.77
C GLY A 108 42.78 -28.62 -19.04
N PRO A 109 43.13 -29.89 -19.30
CA PRO A 109 42.16 -30.94 -19.60
C PRO A 109 41.30 -31.27 -18.38
N VAL A 110 40.02 -31.53 -18.62
CA VAL A 110 39.07 -32.03 -17.61
C VAL A 110 38.73 -33.50 -17.88
N SER A 111 38.42 -34.24 -16.82
CA SER A 111 37.89 -35.60 -16.95
C SER A 111 36.44 -35.58 -17.46
N ASP A 112 35.97 -36.72 -17.96
CA ASP A 112 34.58 -36.86 -18.42
C ASP A 112 33.56 -36.52 -17.32
N LEU A 113 33.86 -36.91 -16.07
CA LEU A 113 33.01 -36.59 -14.92
C LEU A 113 32.99 -35.08 -14.64
N GLN A 114 34.16 -34.43 -14.66
CA GLN A 114 34.26 -32.98 -14.49
C GLN A 114 33.52 -32.24 -15.60
N GLN A 115 33.61 -32.72 -16.85
CA GLN A 115 32.87 -32.14 -17.98
C GLN A 115 31.35 -32.22 -17.75
N GLN A 116 30.86 -33.33 -17.22
CA GLN A 116 29.45 -33.53 -16.91
C GLN A 116 28.98 -32.59 -15.78
N ASP A 117 29.75 -32.49 -14.70
CA ASP A 117 29.45 -31.61 -13.57
C ASP A 117 29.48 -30.13 -13.96
N LEU A 118 30.49 -29.70 -14.73
CA LEU A 118 30.59 -28.31 -15.21
C LEU A 118 29.45 -27.95 -16.15
N SER A 119 29.01 -28.88 -16.99
CA SER A 119 27.83 -28.69 -17.84
C SER A 119 26.57 -28.49 -16.99
N ALA A 120 26.40 -29.26 -15.92
CA ALA A 120 25.29 -29.08 -14.99
C ALA A 120 25.33 -27.70 -14.31
N ILE A 121 26.49 -27.26 -13.83
CA ILE A 121 26.69 -25.93 -13.22
C ILE A 121 26.38 -24.81 -14.21
N TYR A 122 26.87 -24.92 -15.44
CA TYR A 122 26.65 -23.95 -16.51
C TYR A 122 25.15 -23.81 -16.82
N ASN A 123 24.46 -24.94 -17.01
CA ASN A 123 23.03 -24.95 -17.32
C ASN A 123 22.20 -24.39 -16.15
N ALA A 124 22.54 -24.76 -14.91
CA ALA A 124 21.89 -24.20 -13.72
C ALA A 124 22.07 -22.68 -13.62
N GLY A 125 23.27 -22.16 -13.86
CA GLY A 125 23.55 -20.73 -13.87
C GLY A 125 22.73 -19.99 -14.93
N GLN A 126 22.65 -20.54 -16.15
CA GLN A 126 21.83 -19.98 -17.22
C GLN A 126 20.33 -19.97 -16.86
N HIS A 127 19.82 -21.06 -16.27
CA HIS A 127 18.43 -21.12 -15.83
C HIS A 127 18.11 -20.09 -14.73
N LEU A 128 18.99 -19.93 -13.74
CA LEU A 128 18.84 -18.91 -12.70
C LEU A 128 18.81 -17.49 -13.29
N LEU A 129 19.68 -17.20 -14.26
CA LEU A 129 19.71 -15.91 -14.94
C LEU A 129 18.38 -15.62 -15.66
N THR A 130 17.81 -16.60 -16.34
CA THR A 130 16.50 -16.48 -16.98
C THR A 130 15.40 -16.22 -15.95
N MET A 131 15.33 -17.01 -14.87
CA MET A 131 14.29 -16.80 -13.83
C MET A 131 14.37 -15.40 -13.20
N ILE A 132 15.57 -14.88 -12.96
CA ILE A 132 15.75 -13.52 -12.43
C ILE A 132 15.23 -12.47 -13.42
N ASN A 133 15.49 -12.66 -14.72
CA ASN A 133 14.98 -11.75 -15.75
C ASN A 133 13.45 -11.82 -15.83
N ASP A 134 12.86 -13.02 -15.78
CA ASP A 134 11.41 -13.20 -15.83
C ASP A 134 10.71 -12.51 -14.64
N ILE A 135 11.27 -12.64 -13.42
CA ILE A 135 10.75 -11.96 -12.22
C ILE A 135 10.81 -10.43 -12.37
N LEU A 136 11.90 -9.90 -12.93
CA LEU A 136 12.04 -8.47 -13.18
C LEU A 136 11.03 -7.96 -14.19
N ASP A 137 10.82 -8.69 -15.27
CA ASP A 137 9.90 -8.28 -16.34
C ASP A 137 8.46 -8.27 -15.83
N ILE A 138 8.04 -9.29 -15.06
CA ILE A 138 6.76 -9.31 -14.36
C ILE A 138 6.62 -8.08 -13.44
N SER A 139 7.67 -7.77 -12.67
CA SER A 139 7.64 -6.64 -11.74
C SER A 139 7.49 -5.29 -12.45
N LYS A 140 8.06 -5.13 -13.65
CA LYS A 140 7.88 -3.92 -14.47
C LYS A 140 6.47 -3.81 -15.06
N ILE A 141 5.87 -4.94 -15.44
CA ILE A 141 4.47 -5.00 -15.90
C ILE A 141 3.52 -4.56 -14.79
N GLU A 142 3.66 -5.14 -13.60
CA GLU A 142 2.83 -4.79 -12.43
C GLU A 142 2.94 -3.29 -12.08
N ALA A 143 4.13 -2.71 -12.22
CA ALA A 143 4.38 -1.29 -11.99
C ALA A 143 3.92 -0.36 -13.15
N GLY A 144 3.41 -0.91 -14.25
CA GLY A 144 2.96 -0.13 -15.42
C GLY A 144 4.09 0.60 -16.18
N LYS A 145 5.33 0.09 -16.13
CA LYS A 145 6.54 0.75 -16.65
C LYS A 145 7.03 0.19 -18.01
N MET A 146 6.16 -0.47 -18.77
CA MET A 146 6.49 -1.03 -20.10
C MET A 146 6.06 -0.13 -21.25
#